data_AF-A0A6B3H1V2-F1
#
_entry.id   AF-A0A6B3H1V2-F1
#
_cell.length_a   1.000
_cell.length_b   1.000
_cell.length_c   1.000
_cell.angle_alpha   90.00
_cell.angle_beta   90.00
_cell.angle_gamma   90.00
#
_symmetry.space_group_name_H-M   'P 1'
#
loop_
_entity.id
_entity.type
_entity.pdbx_description
1 polymer ?
#
loop_
_entity_poly.entity_id
_entity_poly.type
_entity_poly.pdbx_seq_one_letter_code
_entity_poly.pdbx_strand_id
1 'polypeptide(L)'
;GRVLRRRAALTPPAGVRTDLEVLHGLAVRMGQPAHRFPVSPRTVFDELRRASSGGRADYAGISYERLDAGEALYWPCPDAPDGNHPGTPRLFLDRFAHADGRARLAPVEHRDAAETPDTHYPLHATTGRVLAHYQSGAQTRRVPELLAAAPGAHV
;
A
#
# COMPACT_ATOMS: atom_id res chain seq x y z
N GLY A 1 3.07 -2.37 9.64
CA GLY A 1 1.73 -1.79 9.33
C GLY A 1 0.68 -2.89 9.23
N ARG A 2 -0.61 -2.59 9.41
CA ARG A 2 -1.68 -3.62 9.43
C ARG A 2 -1.89 -4.26 8.07
N VAL A 3 -1.99 -5.58 8.03
CA VAL A 3 -2.32 -6.34 6.82
C VAL A 3 -3.77 -6.76 6.87
N LEU A 4 -4.49 -6.57 5.76
CA LEU A 4 -5.90 -6.92 5.62
C LEU A 4 -6.10 -7.70 4.33
N ARG A 5 -6.78 -8.85 4.41
CA ARG A 5 -7.23 -9.58 3.23
C ARG A 5 -8.62 -9.10 2.84
N ARG A 6 -8.73 -8.52 1.64
CA ARG A 6 -10.03 -8.23 1.01
C ARG A 6 -10.42 -9.42 0.14
N ARG A 7 -11.60 -9.99 0.40
CA ARG A 7 -12.15 -11.09 -0.40
C ARG A 7 -12.91 -10.53 -1.59
N ALA A 8 -12.86 -11.24 -2.71
CA ALA A 8 -13.70 -10.91 -3.85
C ALA A 8 -15.17 -10.99 -3.43
N ALA A 9 -15.91 -9.90 -3.59
CA ALA A 9 -17.34 -9.85 -3.29
C ALA A 9 -18.19 -10.23 -4.50
N LEU A 10 -17.69 -9.97 -5.71
CA LEU A 10 -18.38 -10.19 -6.98
C LEU A 10 -17.37 -10.71 -8.02
N THR A 11 -17.88 -11.48 -8.98
CA THR A 11 -17.15 -11.79 -10.20
C THR A 11 -17.02 -10.52 -11.05
N PRO A 12 -15.86 -10.23 -11.64
CA PRO A 12 -15.72 -9.08 -12.53
C PRO A 12 -16.61 -9.22 -13.77
N PRO A 13 -17.00 -8.10 -14.42
CA PRO A 13 -17.71 -8.14 -15.69
C PRO A 13 -16.96 -8.94 -16.76
N ALA A 14 -17.69 -9.52 -17.71
CA ALA A 14 -17.09 -10.29 -18.79
C ALA A 14 -16.01 -9.49 -19.54
N GLY A 15 -14.85 -10.11 -19.77
CA GLY A 15 -13.71 -9.49 -20.44
C GLY A 15 -12.79 -8.65 -19.55
N VAL A 16 -13.18 -8.34 -18.31
CA VAL A 16 -12.32 -7.65 -17.34
C VAL A 16 -11.33 -8.64 -16.73
N ARG A 17 -10.05 -8.26 -16.72
CA ARG A 17 -8.95 -9.03 -16.12
C ARG A 17 -8.43 -8.33 -14.89
N THR A 18 -7.96 -9.12 -13.93
CA THR A 18 -7.19 -8.65 -12.77
C THR A 18 -5.79 -8.21 -13.20
N ASP A 19 -5.13 -7.39 -12.37
CA ASP A 19 -3.73 -6.99 -12.62
C ASP A 19 -2.80 -8.19 -12.75
N LEU A 20 -3.00 -9.24 -11.94
CA LEU A 20 -2.19 -10.46 -12.02
C LEU A 20 -2.36 -11.19 -13.35
N GLU A 21 -3.58 -11.27 -13.89
CA GLU A 21 -3.83 -11.86 -15.22
C GLU A 21 -3.21 -11.03 -16.34
N VAL A 22 -3.24 -9.70 -16.22
CA VAL A 22 -2.58 -8.79 -17.18
C VAL A 22 -1.06 -8.98 -17.13
N LEU A 23 -0.46 -8.99 -15.94
CA LEU A 23 0.98 -9.20 -15.75
C LEU A 23 1.42 -10.57 -16.24
N HIS A 24 0.66 -11.63 -15.92
CA HIS A 24 0.88 -12.97 -16.45
C HIS A 24 0.85 -12.99 -17.98
N GLY A 25 -0.20 -12.42 -18.57
CA GLY A 25 -0.37 -12.39 -20.02
C GLY A 25 0.73 -11.63 -20.74
N LEU A 26 1.25 -10.56 -20.15
CA LEU A 26 2.40 -9.81 -20.66
C LEU A 26 3.68 -10.64 -20.57
N ALA A 27 3.97 -11.23 -19.41
CA ALA A 27 5.17 -12.03 -19.19
C ALA A 27 5.26 -13.22 -20.17
N VAL A 28 4.15 -13.94 -20.37
CA VAL A 28 4.09 -15.06 -21.34
C VAL A 28 4.36 -14.58 -22.76
N ARG A 29 3.82 -13.42 -23.17
CA ARG A 29 4.08 -12.83 -24.49
C ARG A 29 5.53 -12.40 -24.67
N MET A 30 6.21 -12.06 -23.59
CA MET A 30 7.65 -11.75 -23.56
C MET A 30 8.53 -13.00 -23.46
N GLY A 31 7.96 -14.21 -23.57
CA GLY A 31 8.69 -15.48 -23.57
C GLY A 31 8.97 -16.06 -22.19
N GLN A 32 8.38 -15.52 -21.11
CA GLN A 32 8.52 -16.11 -19.78
C GLN A 32 7.60 -17.34 -19.62
N PRO A 33 8.04 -18.40 -18.93
CA PRO A 33 7.18 -19.51 -18.58
C PRO A 33 5.99 -19.08 -17.72
N ALA A 34 4.79 -19.51 -18.09
CA ALA A 34 3.53 -19.17 -17.42
C ALA A 34 3.54 -19.40 -15.89
N HIS A 35 4.17 -20.49 -15.42
CA HIS A 35 4.22 -20.84 -14.00
C HIS A 35 5.02 -19.83 -13.14
N ARG A 36 5.89 -19.02 -13.74
CA ARG A 36 6.66 -17.98 -13.01
C ARG A 36 5.84 -16.75 -12.68
N PHE A 37 4.67 -16.58 -13.30
CA PHE A 37 3.78 -15.44 -13.11
C PHE A 37 2.37 -15.93 -12.75
N PRO A 38 2.17 -16.54 -11.57
CA PRO A 38 0.87 -17.09 -11.21
C PRO A 38 -0.19 -15.98 -11.09
N VAL A 39 -1.43 -16.30 -11.49
CA VAL A 39 -2.57 -15.37 -11.42
C VAL A 39 -3.36 -15.46 -10.11
N SER A 40 -3.01 -16.42 -9.24
CA SER A 40 -3.65 -16.62 -7.94
C SER A 40 -3.08 -15.64 -6.90
N PRO A 41 -3.89 -14.74 -6.32
CA PRO A 41 -3.42 -13.81 -5.28
C PRO A 41 -2.83 -14.52 -4.06
N ARG A 42 -3.36 -15.71 -3.70
CA ARG A 42 -2.84 -16.52 -2.60
C ARG A 42 -1.42 -17.00 -2.92
N THR A 43 -1.22 -17.56 -4.12
CA THR A 43 0.09 -18.06 -4.54
C THR A 43 1.13 -16.95 -4.59
N VAL A 44 0.78 -15.78 -5.15
CA VAL A 44 1.64 -14.59 -5.17
C VAL A 44 1.95 -14.10 -3.77
N PHE A 45 0.96 -14.08 -2.87
CA PHE A 45 1.17 -13.67 -1.49
C PHE A 45 2.04 -14.65 -0.72
N ASP A 46 1.87 -15.96 -0.92
CA ASP A 46 2.75 -16.98 -0.32
C ASP A 46 4.19 -16.87 -0.84
N GLU A 47 4.39 -16.47 -2.10
CA GLU A 47 5.72 -16.12 -2.61
C GLU A 47 6.29 -14.89 -1.93
N LEU A 48 5.50 -13.81 -1.78
CA LEU A 48 5.90 -12.60 -1.04
C LEU A 48 6.31 -12.94 0.40
N ARG A 49 5.53 -13.77 1.10
CA ARG A 49 5.83 -14.22 2.47
C ARG A 49 7.23 -14.83 2.55
N ARG A 50 7.51 -15.81 1.68
CA ARG A 50 8.83 -16.46 1.61
C ARG A 50 9.94 -15.48 1.24
N ALA A 51 9.72 -14.65 0.22
CA ALA A 51 10.70 -13.68 -0.25
C ALA A 51 11.05 -12.61 0.80
N SER A 52 10.11 -12.29 1.69
CA SER A 52 10.28 -11.30 2.75
C SER A 52 10.90 -11.84 4.04
N SER A 53 11.03 -13.16 4.17
CA SER A 53 11.48 -13.81 5.41
C SER A 53 12.87 -13.32 5.84
N GLY A 54 13.00 -12.92 7.10
CA GLY A 54 14.21 -12.33 7.68
C GLY A 54 14.45 -10.86 7.28
N GLY A 55 13.61 -10.28 6.42
CA GLY A 55 13.71 -8.91 5.96
C GLY A 55 13.14 -7.88 6.94
N ARG A 56 13.40 -6.59 6.67
CA ARG A 56 12.84 -5.48 7.48
C ARG A 56 11.31 -5.40 7.43
N ALA A 57 10.71 -5.87 6.36
CA ALA A 57 9.27 -5.95 6.18
C ALA A 57 8.89 -7.42 6.03
N ASP A 58 9.12 -8.21 7.08
CA ASP A 58 8.85 -9.64 7.08
C ASP A 58 7.35 -9.93 7.15
N TYR A 59 6.83 -10.71 6.21
CA TYR A 59 5.44 -11.20 6.16
C TYR A 59 5.35 -12.72 6.37
N ALA A 60 6.44 -13.43 6.62
CA ALA A 60 6.49 -14.90 6.63
C ALA A 60 5.38 -15.52 7.49
N GLY A 61 5.15 -14.98 8.69
CA GLY A 61 4.11 -15.42 9.63
C GLY A 61 2.68 -15.04 9.28
N ILE A 62 2.43 -14.23 8.25
CA ILE A 62 1.09 -13.73 7.91
C ILE A 62 0.45 -14.66 6.88
N SER A 63 -0.29 -15.68 7.30
CA SER A 63 -1.04 -16.55 6.38
C SER A 63 -2.45 -16.04 6.10
N TYR A 64 -3.05 -16.50 5.00
CA TYR A 64 -4.47 -16.24 4.72
C TYR A 64 -5.37 -16.80 5.81
N GLU A 65 -5.05 -17.97 6.35
CA GLU A 65 -5.83 -18.64 7.39
C GLU A 65 -5.89 -17.78 8.66
N ARG A 66 -4.75 -17.20 9.05
CA ARG A 66 -4.68 -16.28 10.20
C ARG A 66 -5.47 -14.99 9.96
N LEU A 67 -5.32 -14.40 8.78
CA LEU A 67 -6.12 -13.23 8.39
C LEU A 67 -7.62 -13.55 8.33
N ASP A 68 -7.97 -14.76 7.90
CA ASP A 68 -9.34 -15.24 7.79
C ASP A 68 -9.98 -15.54 9.13
N ALA A 69 -9.18 -15.98 10.11
CA ALA A 69 -9.55 -16.14 11.51
C ALA A 69 -9.76 -14.79 12.23
N GLY A 70 -9.51 -13.66 11.56
CA GLY A 70 -9.73 -12.32 12.09
C GLY A 70 -8.56 -11.77 12.91
N GLU A 71 -7.39 -12.40 12.85
CA GLU A 71 -6.21 -11.90 13.56
C GLU A 71 -5.80 -10.51 13.06
N ALA A 72 -5.45 -9.62 13.99
CA ALA A 72 -4.95 -8.29 13.68
C ALA A 72 -3.44 -8.33 13.47
N LEU A 73 -3.01 -8.69 12.27
CA LEU A 73 -1.58 -8.85 11.95
C LEU A 73 -0.96 -7.57 11.40
N TYR A 74 0.23 -7.25 11.89
CA TYR A 74 1.02 -6.10 11.51
C TYR A 74 2.42 -6.55 11.13
N TRP A 75 2.93 -6.14 9.97
CA TRP A 75 4.33 -6.38 9.63
C TRP A 75 5.26 -5.45 10.44
N PRO A 76 6.48 -5.89 10.79
CA PRO A 76 7.03 -7.23 10.59
C PRO A 76 6.30 -8.31 11.38
N CYS A 77 6.15 -9.48 10.78
CA CYS A 77 5.56 -10.64 11.40
C CYS A 77 6.27 -11.88 10.86
N PRO A 78 7.49 -12.18 11.38
CA PRO A 78 8.23 -13.36 10.97
C PRO A 78 7.48 -14.64 11.35
N ASP A 79 7.85 -15.75 10.73
CA ASP A 79 7.53 -17.06 11.29
C ASP A 79 8.30 -17.21 12.60
N ALA A 80 7.64 -17.67 13.67
CA ALA A 80 8.28 -17.89 14.95
C ALA A 80 8.45 -19.39 15.23
N PRO A 81 9.61 -19.83 15.75
CA PRO A 81 9.86 -21.25 16.03
C PRO A 81 8.89 -21.84 17.06
N ASP A 82 8.47 -21.02 18.03
CA ASP A 82 7.65 -21.43 19.18
C ASP A 82 6.15 -21.20 18.97
N GLY A 83 5.72 -20.94 17.73
CA GLY A 83 4.31 -20.74 17.37
C GLY A 83 4.08 -19.52 16.48
N ASN A 84 2.87 -18.97 16.52
CA ASN A 84 2.50 -17.85 15.65
C ASN A 84 2.97 -16.52 16.24
N HIS A 85 3.82 -15.77 15.51
CA HIS A 85 4.19 -14.40 15.89
C HIS A 85 2.94 -13.50 15.89
N PRO A 86 2.68 -12.68 16.93
CA PRO A 86 1.45 -11.88 17.05
C PRO A 86 1.39 -10.67 16.08
N GLY A 87 2.49 -10.41 15.37
CA GLY A 87 2.70 -9.21 14.55
C GLY A 87 3.31 -8.06 15.36
N THR A 88 3.75 -7.01 14.67
CA THR A 88 4.42 -5.86 15.28
C THR A 88 3.63 -4.56 15.00
N PRO A 89 2.64 -4.21 15.86
CA PRO A 89 1.82 -3.02 15.66
C PRO A 89 2.58 -1.71 15.89
N ARG A 90 3.66 -1.74 16.68
CA ARG A 90 4.52 -0.58 16.97
C ARG A 90 5.98 -0.95 16.74
N LEU A 91 6.70 -0.12 16.00
CA LEU A 91 8.12 -0.33 15.69
C LEU A 91 9.02 0.46 16.66
N PHE A 92 10.27 0.02 16.77
CA PHE A 92 11.36 0.73 17.45
C PHE A 92 11.12 1.00 18.95
N LEU A 93 10.42 0.09 19.64
CA LEU A 93 10.23 0.20 21.09
C LEU A 93 11.54 0.09 21.86
N ASP A 94 12.48 -0.72 21.36
CA ASP A 94 13.76 -0.97 22.03
C ASP A 94 14.96 -0.34 21.30
N ARG A 95 14.91 -0.26 19.97
CA ARG A 95 16.06 0.15 19.14
C ARG A 95 15.64 0.67 17.76
N PHE A 96 16.36 1.64 17.21
CA PHE A 96 16.18 2.14 15.84
C PHE A 96 16.94 1.29 14.80
N ALA A 97 16.52 1.36 13.53
CA ALA A 97 17.13 0.61 12.42
C ALA A 97 18.47 1.19 11.91
N HIS A 98 19.35 1.56 12.84
CA HIS A 98 20.72 2.02 12.58
C HIS A 98 21.72 1.07 13.24
N ALA A 99 22.97 1.03 12.77
CA ALA A 99 23.98 0.09 13.27
C ALA A 99 24.24 0.22 14.78
N ASP A 100 24.19 1.44 15.33
CA ASP A 100 24.31 1.72 16.76
C ASP A 100 22.96 1.68 17.51
N GLY A 101 21.87 1.51 16.77
CA GLY A 101 20.50 1.45 17.28
C GLY A 101 19.90 2.76 17.79
N ARG A 102 20.55 3.91 17.57
CA ARG A 102 20.10 5.21 18.07
C ARG A 102 19.35 5.98 17.00
N ALA A 103 18.37 6.77 17.41
CA ALA A 103 17.75 7.76 16.52
C ALA A 103 18.80 8.77 16.03
N ARG A 104 18.63 9.26 14.81
CA ARG A 104 19.44 10.36 14.27
C ARG A 104 18.64 11.64 14.38
N LEU A 105 19.15 12.60 15.15
CA LEU A 105 18.65 13.97 15.13
C LEU A 105 19.43 14.73 14.05
N ALA A 106 18.71 15.30 13.10
CA ALA A 106 19.29 16.13 12.05
C ALA A 106 18.91 17.59 12.31
N PRO A 107 19.87 18.52 12.43
CA PRO A 107 19.54 19.94 12.42
C PRO A 107 19.01 20.30 11.03
N VAL A 108 17.93 21.04 10.98
CA VAL A 108 17.33 21.53 9.74
C VAL A 108 17.18 23.04 9.87
N GLU A 109 17.76 23.77 8.93
CA GLU A 109 17.56 25.21 8.80
C GLU A 109 16.33 25.47 7.94
N HIS A 110 15.59 26.53 8.28
CA HIS A 110 14.47 26.96 7.46
C HIS A 110 14.96 27.36 6.06
N ARG A 111 14.24 26.92 5.03
CA ARG A 111 14.43 27.34 3.66
C ARG A 111 13.07 27.63 3.06
N ASP A 112 12.98 28.71 2.30
CA ASP A 112 11.77 29.08 1.58
C ASP A 112 11.35 28.00 0.56
N ALA A 113 10.10 28.12 0.10
CA ALA A 113 9.63 27.37 -1.05
C ALA A 113 10.50 27.65 -2.29
N ALA A 114 10.53 26.71 -3.23
CA ALA A 114 11.27 26.89 -4.48
C ALA A 114 10.76 28.09 -5.30
N GLU A 115 9.48 28.46 -5.12
CA GLU A 115 8.85 29.63 -5.70
C GLU A 115 8.10 30.36 -4.58
N THR A 116 8.38 31.65 -4.44
CA THR A 116 7.70 32.55 -3.51
C THR A 116 6.89 33.58 -4.30
N PRO A 117 5.79 34.11 -3.75
CA PRO A 117 5.02 35.14 -4.43
C PRO A 117 5.86 36.36 -4.76
N ASP A 118 5.56 36.95 -5.91
CA ASP A 118 6.16 38.20 -6.36
C ASP A 118 5.09 39.15 -6.90
N THR A 119 5.51 40.22 -7.59
CA THR A 119 4.60 41.20 -8.15
C THR A 119 3.76 40.67 -9.32
N HIS A 120 4.21 39.61 -10.00
CA HIS A 120 3.48 38.97 -11.11
C HIS A 120 2.56 37.85 -10.59
N TYR A 121 2.97 37.14 -9.53
CA TYR A 121 2.23 36.04 -8.89
C TYR A 121 2.07 36.29 -7.38
N PRO A 122 1.15 37.15 -6.95
CA PRO A 122 1.10 37.65 -5.57
C PRO A 122 0.42 36.70 -4.56
N LEU A 123 0.02 35.48 -4.97
CA LEU A 123 -0.74 34.55 -4.15
C LEU A 123 0.05 33.25 -3.89
N HIS A 124 -0.10 32.70 -2.68
CA HIS A 124 0.30 31.33 -2.41
C HIS A 124 -0.75 30.36 -2.97
N ALA A 125 -0.38 29.60 -3.99
CA ALA A 125 -1.17 28.46 -4.45
C ALA A 125 -0.83 27.21 -3.63
N THR A 126 -1.84 26.61 -3.02
CA THR A 126 -1.71 25.29 -2.38
C THR A 126 -2.82 24.37 -2.86
N THR A 127 -2.64 23.07 -2.66
CA THR A 127 -3.64 22.06 -3.03
C THR A 127 -4.01 21.24 -1.82
N GLY A 128 -5.23 20.70 -1.83
CA GLY A 128 -5.78 19.96 -0.72
C GLY A 128 -6.68 18.83 -1.17
N ARG A 129 -7.31 18.20 -0.17
CA ARG A 129 -8.32 17.16 -0.40
C ARG A 129 -9.70 17.74 -0.13
N VAL A 130 -10.65 17.36 -0.97
CA VAL A 130 -12.07 17.58 -0.69
C VAL A 130 -12.66 16.30 -0.13
N LEU A 131 -13.48 16.41 0.92
CA LEU A 131 -14.03 15.24 1.61
C LEU A 131 -14.78 14.29 0.67
N ALA A 132 -15.53 14.85 -0.29
CA ALA A 132 -16.38 14.09 -1.19
C ALA A 132 -15.63 13.24 -2.23
N HIS A 133 -14.34 13.49 -2.48
CA HIS A 133 -13.61 12.83 -3.57
C HIS A 133 -12.28 12.24 -3.13
N TYR A 134 -12.08 10.98 -3.50
CA TYR A 134 -10.83 10.28 -3.26
C TYR A 134 -9.91 10.38 -4.46
N GLN A 135 -8.74 10.99 -4.25
CA GLN A 135 -7.69 11.17 -5.25
C GLN A 135 -8.26 11.81 -6.54
N SER A 136 -8.06 11.19 -7.71
CA SER A 136 -8.55 11.68 -8.99
C SER A 136 -10.09 11.73 -9.11
N GLY A 137 -10.81 11.09 -8.19
CA GLY A 137 -12.26 10.99 -8.24
C GLY A 137 -12.77 9.98 -9.28
N ALA A 138 -11.90 9.16 -9.90
CA ALA A 138 -12.28 8.17 -10.92
C ALA A 138 -13.40 7.20 -10.47
N GLN A 139 -13.51 6.96 -9.17
CA GLN A 139 -14.62 6.21 -8.57
C GLN A 139 -15.70 7.12 -8.00
N THR A 140 -15.34 8.04 -7.09
CA THR A 140 -16.31 8.82 -6.31
C THR A 140 -17.13 9.81 -7.14
N ARG A 141 -16.62 10.30 -8.28
CA ARG A 141 -17.40 11.17 -9.18
C ARG A 141 -18.51 10.44 -9.94
N ARG A 142 -18.53 9.10 -9.89
CA ARG A 142 -19.60 8.27 -10.46
C ARG A 142 -20.77 8.09 -9.50
N VAL A 143 -20.65 8.57 -8.26
CA VAL A 143 -21.71 8.54 -7.23
C VAL A 143 -22.42 9.91 -7.27
N PRO A 144 -23.70 9.98 -7.66
CA PRO A 144 -24.41 11.25 -7.86
C PRO A 144 -24.37 12.20 -6.66
N GLU A 145 -24.51 11.66 -5.45
CA GLU A 145 -24.53 12.42 -4.20
C GLU A 145 -23.16 13.06 -3.92
N LEU A 146 -22.08 12.31 -4.18
CA LEU A 146 -20.71 12.81 -4.00
C LEU A 146 -20.35 13.85 -5.07
N LEU A 147 -20.81 13.64 -6.31
CA LEU A 147 -20.62 14.61 -7.38
C LEU A 147 -21.39 15.90 -7.10
N ALA A 148 -22.65 15.81 -6.65
CA ALA A 148 -23.45 16.97 -6.29
C ALA A 148 -22.81 17.76 -5.13
N ALA A 149 -22.21 17.07 -4.16
CA ALA A 149 -21.53 17.70 -3.03
C ALA A 149 -20.24 18.47 -3.42
N ALA A 150 -19.53 18.05 -4.47
CA ALA A 150 -18.31 18.71 -4.94
C ALA A 150 -18.15 18.59 -6.47
N PRO A 151 -18.94 19.32 -7.27
CA PRO A 151 -19.07 19.06 -8.70
C PRO A 151 -17.79 19.27 -9.51
N GLY A 152 -16.92 20.19 -9.07
CA GLY A 152 -15.70 20.56 -9.77
C GLY A 152 -14.58 21.01 -8.85
N ALA A 153 -13.43 21.25 -9.46
CA ALA A 153 -12.36 21.98 -8.79
C ALA A 153 -12.82 23.43 -8.54
N HIS A 154 -12.34 24.01 -7.45
CA HIS A 154 -12.56 25.39 -7.07
C HIS A 154 -11.27 25.97 -6.50
N VAL A 155 -11.17 27.29 -6.52
CA VAL A 155 -10.10 28.08 -5.91
C VAL A 155 -10.74 29.01 -4.89
#